data_AF-A0A379JM56-F1
#
_entry.id   AF-A0A379JM56-F1
#
_cell.length_a   1.000
_cell.length_b   1.000
_cell.length_c   1.000
_cell.angle_alpha   90.00
_cell.angle_beta   90.00
_cell.angle_gamma   90.00
#
_symmetry.space_group_name_H-M   'P 1'
#
loop_
_entity.id
_entity.type
_entity.pdbx_description
1 polymer ?
#
loop_
_entity_poly.entity_id
_entity_poly.type
_entity_poly.pdbx_seq_one_letter_code
_entity_poly.pdbx_strand_id
1 'polypeptide(L)'
;MDESLIDRDDPNCIWRVVKADRKMKDKREVVNSYQIWSPVRFVALYTLLRFALRGQQILWLDSGEADKEIAVLDAEHGGVRWEKNIGPLAGKGSKKRRPQAAVQRGDKGAPKLYVTTNKTGRQEGGYEVEWIPDDLLYWFLLLRDWQAKYNPLKEPTRWSDIKLRAETNEKILQARGTQCFLFRTDASGQPAFTTTAFTHTLPELLYTIQRTGENLASESPGSKANNKRYISPYTPHSLRVSLITAFIADGEAPIHLISKLVGHASLVMTIYYIRLNNDQMRRTMGETEKRAAQISTQRHAEAVSTQGLQPLRHQLIATDGNRLLLESDVPNSACVVFDHGICPMSGAACQIGGEAVAERKVESLYAPVEAGYLGQKNCPRCRFFVTGVPFLGGLVALANELALEIHAESARFQSYAAEVGRLEQDWYDACQANQPDTQHSIRKQASANQQLSAGKLDGLLTDYAALNHYVQGCLKLIKEGEQSGEGENGVRLIAGGDLAEVGVAFEESKTNYHLLAEICQNATIYRSANPSRAVPLIAQAIDRMAENNGLAPTMYRLDDEQKLVVANEMNRILLQRLGSWEKIDDLFSGDLMLLDIDAHEPELTRISTEIKQLLSNPNRVCQLTHEASINE
;
A
#
# COMPACT_ATOMS: atom_id res chain seq x y z
N MET A 1 -32.82 16.13 -38.45
CA MET A 1 -32.55 15.12 -39.49
C MET A 1 -33.86 14.80 -40.20
N ASP A 2 -33.79 14.10 -41.32
CA ASP A 2 -34.97 13.54 -41.98
C ASP A 2 -35.49 12.35 -41.15
N GLU A 3 -36.80 12.09 -41.17
CA GLU A 3 -37.41 11.01 -40.35
C GLU A 3 -36.91 9.63 -40.77
N SER A 4 -36.55 9.49 -42.05
CA SER A 4 -36.01 8.27 -42.68
C SER A 4 -34.69 7.77 -42.08
N LEU A 5 -33.97 8.61 -41.33
CA LEU A 5 -32.71 8.25 -40.66
C LEU A 5 -32.92 7.67 -39.25
N ILE A 6 -34.15 7.65 -38.74
CA ILE A 6 -34.49 7.09 -37.44
C ILE A 6 -34.77 5.60 -37.61
N ASP A 7 -33.90 4.79 -37.01
CA ASP A 7 -34.12 3.36 -36.90
C ASP A 7 -34.82 3.06 -35.56
N ARG A 8 -36.07 2.62 -35.61
CA ARG A 8 -36.87 2.36 -34.39
C ARG A 8 -36.54 1.02 -33.74
N ASP A 9 -35.89 0.12 -34.47
CA ASP A 9 -35.54 -1.22 -34.00
C ASP A 9 -34.12 -1.27 -33.40
N ASP A 10 -33.32 -0.21 -33.60
CA ASP A 10 -32.00 -0.06 -33.01
C ASP A 10 -32.09 0.54 -31.59
N PRO A 11 -31.72 -0.21 -30.54
CA PRO A 11 -31.76 0.30 -29.16
C PRO A 11 -30.80 1.49 -28.93
N ASN A 12 -29.83 1.69 -29.80
CA ASN A 12 -28.88 2.82 -29.73
C ASN A 12 -29.38 4.06 -30.49
N CYS A 13 -30.53 3.99 -31.17
CA CYS A 13 -31.16 5.12 -31.84
C CYS A 13 -32.06 5.90 -30.88
N ILE A 14 -31.47 6.70 -30.00
CA ILE A 14 -32.24 7.57 -29.10
C ILE A 14 -32.61 8.85 -29.85
N TRP A 15 -33.89 9.13 -30.03
CA TRP A 15 -34.38 10.29 -30.78
C TRP A 15 -35.50 11.05 -30.04
N ARG A 16 -35.70 12.32 -30.44
CA ARG A 16 -36.80 13.16 -29.95
C ARG A 16 -37.33 14.09 -31.05
N VAL A 17 -38.59 14.50 -30.92
CA VAL A 17 -39.22 15.51 -31.78
C VAL A 17 -39.23 16.85 -31.07
N VAL A 18 -38.70 17.89 -31.72
CA VAL A 18 -38.73 19.26 -31.20
C VAL A 18 -39.37 20.15 -32.25
N LYS A 19 -40.32 21.00 -31.83
CA LYS A 19 -40.88 22.05 -32.69
C LYS A 19 -39.82 23.13 -32.89
N ALA A 20 -39.32 23.26 -34.11
CA ALA A 20 -38.29 24.23 -34.46
C ALA A 20 -38.85 25.26 -35.44
N ASP A 21 -38.60 26.54 -35.16
CA ASP A 21 -38.93 27.64 -36.07
C ASP A 21 -37.91 27.64 -37.21
N ARG A 22 -38.34 27.34 -38.44
CA ARG A 22 -37.49 27.34 -39.63
C ARG A 22 -37.97 28.40 -40.62
N LYS A 23 -37.03 29.17 -41.15
CA LYS A 23 -37.29 30.15 -42.21
C LYS A 23 -37.25 29.44 -43.57
N MET A 24 -38.42 29.23 -44.19
CA MET A 24 -38.51 28.77 -45.58
C MET A 24 -39.04 29.90 -46.46
N LYS A 25 -38.26 30.27 -47.50
CA LYS A 25 -38.63 31.19 -48.59
C LYS A 25 -39.56 32.36 -48.17
N ASP A 26 -39.12 33.12 -47.17
CA ASP A 26 -39.76 34.33 -46.61
C ASP A 26 -40.94 34.18 -45.63
N LYS A 27 -41.25 32.97 -45.14
CA LYS A 27 -42.12 32.77 -43.96
C LYS A 27 -41.44 31.92 -42.87
N ARG A 28 -41.77 32.23 -41.61
CA ARG A 28 -41.37 31.44 -40.43
C ARG A 28 -42.48 30.44 -40.14
N GLU A 29 -42.16 29.17 -40.23
CA GLU A 29 -43.09 28.09 -39.91
C GLU A 29 -42.49 27.20 -38.83
N VAL A 30 -43.34 26.80 -37.88
CA VAL A 30 -42.98 25.87 -36.81
C VAL A 30 -43.09 24.46 -37.38
N VAL A 31 -41.93 23.86 -37.69
CA VAL A 31 -41.85 22.52 -38.28
C VAL A 31 -41.35 21.54 -37.21
N ASN A 32 -41.90 20.33 -37.21
CA ASN A 32 -41.38 19.24 -36.40
C ASN A 32 -39.96 18.87 -36.88
N SER A 33 -38.97 19.03 -36.01
CA SER A 33 -37.58 18.69 -36.28
C SER A 33 -37.17 17.49 -35.44
N TYR A 34 -36.78 16.41 -36.11
CA TYR A 34 -36.25 15.21 -35.47
C TYR A 34 -34.78 15.41 -35.08
N GLN A 35 -34.45 15.02 -33.85
CA GLN A 35 -33.10 15.06 -33.28
C GLN A 35 -32.73 13.65 -32.80
N ILE A 36 -31.54 13.19 -33.17
CA ILE A 36 -30.93 11.94 -32.69
C ILE A 36 -29.85 12.31 -31.67
N TRP A 37 -29.79 11.58 -30.56
CA TRP A 37 -28.74 11.74 -29.56
C TRP A 37 -27.41 11.21 -30.07
N SER A 38 -26.33 11.95 -29.84
CA SER A 38 -24.99 11.54 -30.25
C SER A 38 -24.17 11.14 -29.02
N PRO A 39 -23.69 9.88 -28.93
CA PRO A 39 -22.89 9.40 -27.80
C PRO A 39 -21.45 9.95 -27.79
N VAL A 40 -21.02 10.63 -28.85
CA VAL A 40 -19.61 11.04 -29.07
C VAL A 40 -19.03 11.81 -27.90
N ARG A 41 -19.75 12.81 -27.38
CA ARG A 41 -19.25 13.65 -26.26
C ARG A 41 -19.23 12.89 -24.95
N PHE A 42 -20.22 12.02 -24.74
CA PHE A 42 -20.31 11.17 -23.56
C PHE A 42 -19.12 10.21 -23.51
N VAL A 43 -18.91 9.42 -24.57
CA VAL A 43 -17.82 8.45 -24.63
C VAL A 43 -16.46 9.15 -24.58
N ALA A 44 -16.31 10.33 -25.19
CA ALA A 44 -15.08 11.11 -25.08
C ALA A 44 -14.78 11.51 -23.63
N LEU A 45 -15.77 12.08 -22.93
CA LEU A 45 -15.62 12.48 -21.52
C LEU A 45 -15.39 11.27 -20.62
N TYR A 46 -16.09 10.16 -20.87
CA TYR A 46 -15.88 8.90 -20.17
C TYR A 46 -14.44 8.39 -20.34
N THR A 47 -13.91 8.43 -21.56
CA THR A 47 -12.51 8.05 -21.85
C THR A 47 -11.53 8.92 -21.07
N LEU A 48 -11.79 10.22 -20.95
CA LEU A 48 -10.93 11.15 -20.21
C LEU A 48 -10.89 10.83 -18.71
N LEU A 49 -12.04 10.43 -18.13
CA LEU A 49 -12.15 10.09 -16.71
C LEU A 49 -11.59 8.69 -16.41
N ARG A 50 -11.72 7.76 -17.35
CA ARG A 50 -11.34 6.35 -17.18
C ARG A 50 -9.88 6.07 -17.54
N PHE A 51 -9.36 6.75 -18.56
CA PHE A 51 -8.03 6.50 -19.11
C PHE A 51 -7.24 7.80 -19.21
N ALA A 52 -6.01 7.82 -18.68
CA ALA A 52 -5.18 9.02 -18.55
C ALA A 52 -4.58 9.53 -19.89
N LEU A 53 -5.38 9.61 -20.96
CA LEU A 53 -5.04 10.25 -22.22
C LEU A 53 -5.24 11.77 -22.14
N ARG A 54 -4.53 12.53 -22.99
CA ARG A 54 -4.84 13.95 -23.17
C ARG A 54 -6.12 14.08 -23.98
N GLY A 55 -6.98 15.04 -23.63
CA GLY A 55 -8.23 15.29 -24.35
C GLY A 55 -8.08 15.39 -25.88
N GLN A 56 -7.03 16.06 -26.38
CA GLN A 56 -6.79 16.14 -27.82
C GLN A 56 -6.42 14.77 -28.44
N GLN A 57 -5.68 13.92 -27.72
CA GLN A 57 -5.32 12.57 -28.19
C GLN A 57 -6.57 11.67 -28.26
N ILE A 58 -7.49 11.80 -27.29
CA ILE A 58 -8.77 11.08 -27.30
C ILE A 58 -9.56 11.42 -28.58
N LEU A 59 -9.73 12.70 -28.88
CA LEU A 59 -10.53 13.14 -30.04
C LEU A 59 -9.89 12.78 -31.39
N TRP A 60 -8.62 12.37 -31.38
CA TRP A 60 -7.89 11.91 -32.56
C TRP A 60 -7.73 10.39 -32.63
N LEU A 61 -8.46 9.62 -31.82
CA LEU A 61 -8.51 8.16 -31.98
C LEU A 61 -9.22 7.77 -33.29
N ASP A 62 -8.78 6.68 -33.91
CA ASP A 62 -9.37 6.13 -35.13
C ASP A 62 -10.38 5.02 -34.79
N SER A 63 -11.44 4.94 -35.58
CA SER A 63 -12.54 3.98 -35.47
C SER A 63 -12.21 2.57 -35.98
N GLY A 64 -11.20 2.43 -36.84
CA GLY A 64 -10.83 1.19 -37.51
C GLY A 64 -11.64 0.88 -38.76
N GLU A 65 -12.56 1.75 -39.19
CA GLU A 65 -13.44 1.51 -40.35
C GLU A 65 -12.69 1.24 -41.66
N ALA A 66 -11.44 1.71 -41.77
CA ALA A 66 -10.60 1.52 -42.95
C ALA A 66 -9.56 0.38 -42.80
N ASP A 67 -9.44 -0.24 -41.63
CA ASP A 67 -8.49 -1.32 -41.38
C ASP A 67 -8.99 -2.66 -41.96
N LYS A 68 -8.09 -3.64 -42.09
CA LYS A 68 -8.41 -4.95 -42.70
C LYS A 68 -9.14 -5.90 -41.74
N GLU A 69 -8.92 -5.73 -40.44
CA GLU A 69 -9.48 -6.53 -39.35
C GLU A 69 -10.08 -5.58 -38.32
N ILE A 70 -11.21 -5.94 -37.73
CA ILE A 70 -11.90 -5.17 -36.70
C ILE A 70 -12.30 -6.08 -35.55
N ALA A 71 -12.37 -5.49 -34.35
CA ALA A 71 -12.90 -6.12 -33.15
C ALA A 71 -14.44 -6.08 -33.17
N VAL A 72 -15.11 -7.19 -32.88
CA VAL A 72 -16.57 -7.28 -32.74
C VAL A 72 -16.88 -7.86 -31.37
N LEU A 73 -17.94 -7.36 -30.73
CA LEU A 73 -18.39 -7.89 -29.43
C LEU A 73 -18.92 -9.33 -29.62
N ASP A 74 -18.37 -10.27 -28.86
CA ASP A 74 -18.85 -11.65 -28.85
C ASP A 74 -20.02 -11.77 -27.88
N ALA A 75 -21.23 -11.89 -28.42
CA ALA A 75 -22.46 -12.01 -27.65
C ALA A 75 -22.64 -13.38 -26.97
N GLU A 76 -21.91 -14.42 -27.40
CA GLU A 76 -22.08 -15.80 -26.92
C GLU A 76 -21.10 -16.14 -25.78
N HIS A 77 -19.84 -15.70 -25.88
CA HIS A 77 -18.79 -16.05 -24.92
C HIS A 77 -18.34 -14.90 -24.01
N GLY A 78 -18.80 -13.66 -24.31
CA GLY A 78 -18.29 -12.45 -23.68
C GLY A 78 -16.87 -12.11 -24.16
N GLY A 79 -16.61 -10.84 -24.43
CA GLY A 79 -15.31 -10.36 -24.91
C GLY A 79 -15.32 -9.95 -26.38
N VAL A 80 -14.19 -10.11 -27.06
CA VAL A 80 -13.97 -9.58 -28.42
C VAL A 80 -13.54 -10.69 -29.39
N ARG A 81 -14.25 -10.77 -30.51
CA ARG A 81 -13.88 -11.58 -31.67
C ARG A 81 -13.24 -10.71 -32.75
N TRP A 82 -12.20 -11.21 -33.39
CA TRP A 82 -11.53 -10.53 -34.49
C TRP A 82 -12.09 -11.01 -35.83
N GLU A 83 -12.59 -10.08 -36.63
CA GLU A 83 -13.21 -10.38 -37.93
C GLU A 83 -12.60 -9.54 -39.04
N LYS A 84 -12.62 -10.09 -40.26
CA LYS A 84 -12.20 -9.37 -41.46
C LYS A 84 -13.21 -8.24 -41.74
N ASN A 85 -12.71 -7.03 -41.88
CA ASN A 85 -13.55 -5.87 -42.18
C ASN A 85 -14.09 -5.96 -43.62
N ILE A 86 -15.42 -6.02 -43.73
CA ILE A 86 -16.16 -6.03 -45.00
C ILE A 86 -16.80 -4.66 -45.33
N GLY A 87 -16.53 -3.64 -44.51
CA GLY A 87 -17.08 -2.30 -44.67
C GLY A 87 -16.62 -1.59 -45.95
N PRO A 88 -17.36 -0.56 -46.40
CA PRO A 88 -17.09 0.13 -47.68
C PRO A 88 -15.75 0.87 -47.73
N LEU A 89 -15.13 1.09 -46.56
CA LEU A 89 -13.85 1.78 -46.39
C LEU A 89 -12.69 0.83 -46.14
N ALA A 90 -12.94 -0.48 -45.98
CA ALA A 90 -11.91 -1.48 -45.71
C ALA A 90 -10.79 -1.42 -46.75
N GLY A 91 -9.56 -1.18 -46.30
CA GLY A 91 -8.38 -1.07 -47.17
C GLY A 91 -8.22 0.26 -47.92
N LYS A 92 -9.13 1.23 -47.75
CA LYS A 92 -9.01 2.59 -48.31
C LYS A 92 -8.26 3.57 -47.40
N GLY A 93 -7.77 3.11 -46.25
CA GLY A 93 -7.04 3.90 -45.27
C GLY A 93 -5.64 4.32 -45.74
N SER A 94 -4.90 4.95 -44.83
CA SER A 94 -3.51 5.40 -45.06
C SER A 94 -2.64 4.26 -45.61
N LYS A 95 -1.71 4.56 -46.54
CA LYS A 95 -0.73 3.60 -47.12
C LYS A 95 0.27 3.01 -46.09
N LYS A 96 0.09 3.30 -44.80
CA LYS A 96 0.92 2.77 -43.71
C LYS A 96 0.65 1.27 -43.57
N ARG A 97 1.73 0.49 -43.36
CA ARG A 97 1.65 -0.98 -43.19
C ARG A 97 0.88 -1.43 -41.94
N ARG A 98 0.64 -0.52 -40.98
CA ARG A 98 0.05 -0.83 -39.66
C ARG A 98 -1.43 -0.40 -39.57
N PRO A 99 -2.28 -1.15 -38.85
CA PRO A 99 -3.64 -0.73 -38.52
C PRO A 99 -3.66 0.60 -37.76
N GLN A 100 -4.71 1.40 -37.92
CA GLN A 100 -4.88 2.69 -37.25
C GLN A 100 -5.95 2.68 -36.16
N ALA A 101 -6.84 1.68 -36.12
CA ALA A 101 -7.91 1.54 -35.14
C ALA A 101 -7.41 1.75 -33.71
N ALA A 102 -8.21 2.41 -32.89
CA ALA A 102 -7.91 2.58 -31.47
C ALA A 102 -7.86 1.22 -30.73
N VAL A 103 -8.70 0.27 -31.13
CA VAL A 103 -8.71 -1.10 -30.58
C VAL A 103 -8.02 -2.02 -31.58
N GLN A 104 -6.93 -2.66 -31.16
CA GLN A 104 -6.13 -3.55 -32.00
C GLN A 104 -5.88 -4.90 -31.34
N ARG A 105 -5.49 -5.88 -32.14
CA ARG A 105 -5.16 -7.22 -31.68
C ARG A 105 -3.75 -7.23 -31.11
N GLY A 106 -3.63 -7.47 -29.82
CA GLY A 106 -2.37 -7.66 -29.09
C GLY A 106 -1.94 -9.13 -29.04
N ASP A 107 -0.96 -9.39 -28.19
CA ASP A 107 -0.42 -10.73 -28.00
C ASP A 107 -1.50 -11.71 -27.49
N LYS A 108 -1.47 -12.94 -28.01
CA LYS A 108 -2.46 -14.00 -27.73
C LYS A 108 -3.92 -13.62 -28.05
N GLY A 109 -4.15 -12.56 -28.82
CA GLY A 109 -5.50 -12.12 -29.22
C GLY A 109 -6.18 -11.16 -28.25
N ALA A 110 -5.50 -10.74 -27.18
CA ALA A 110 -6.02 -9.75 -26.25
C ALA A 110 -6.22 -8.38 -26.91
N PRO A 111 -7.24 -7.59 -26.50
CA PRO A 111 -7.44 -6.25 -27.02
C PRO A 111 -6.38 -5.29 -26.46
N LYS A 112 -5.78 -4.49 -27.34
CA LYS A 112 -4.85 -3.42 -26.98
C LYS A 112 -5.29 -2.06 -27.50
N LEU A 113 -4.84 -1.00 -26.84
CA LEU A 113 -5.15 0.38 -27.22
C LEU A 113 -4.02 0.97 -28.07
N TYR A 114 -4.37 1.51 -29.22
CA TYR A 114 -3.47 2.27 -30.08
C TYR A 114 -3.83 3.75 -30.07
N VAL A 115 -2.87 4.60 -29.71
CA VAL A 115 -3.02 6.05 -29.72
C VAL A 115 -2.29 6.62 -30.92
N THR A 116 -3.06 7.11 -31.88
CA THR A 116 -2.60 7.62 -33.19
C THR A 116 -1.58 8.76 -33.11
N THR A 117 -1.54 9.50 -32.01
CA THR A 117 -0.68 10.68 -31.84
C THR A 117 0.07 10.67 -30.52
N ASN A 118 1.34 11.03 -30.56
CA ASN A 118 2.18 11.22 -29.39
C ASN A 118 2.69 12.68 -29.33
N LYS A 119 2.32 13.41 -28.27
CA LYS A 119 2.79 14.80 -28.06
C LYS A 119 4.29 14.84 -27.72
N THR A 120 4.76 13.84 -26.98
CA THR A 120 6.09 13.76 -26.35
C THR A 120 7.10 12.99 -27.20
N GLY A 121 6.63 12.04 -28.03
CA GLY A 121 7.41 11.32 -29.05
C GLY A 121 7.04 11.73 -30.47
N ARG A 122 7.24 13.01 -30.84
CA ARG A 122 6.80 13.54 -32.16
C ARG A 122 7.42 12.84 -33.37
N GLN A 123 8.59 12.21 -33.19
CA GLN A 123 9.30 11.49 -34.26
C GLN A 123 8.79 10.06 -34.50
N GLU A 124 8.25 9.39 -33.48
CA GLU A 124 7.77 7.99 -33.55
C GLU A 124 6.31 7.87 -34.01
N GLY A 125 5.56 8.98 -33.97
CA GLY A 125 4.16 9.05 -34.40
C GLY A 125 3.17 8.77 -33.28
N GLY A 126 2.60 7.56 -33.27
CA GLY A 126 1.64 7.08 -32.26
C GLY A 126 2.26 5.98 -31.40
N TYR A 127 1.59 5.56 -30.32
CA TYR A 127 2.09 4.53 -29.40
C TYR A 127 1.02 3.50 -29.05
N GLU A 128 1.45 2.32 -28.60
CA GLU A 128 0.59 1.20 -28.27
C GLU A 128 0.63 0.93 -26.77
N VAL A 129 -0.50 0.55 -26.21
CA VAL A 129 -0.67 0.13 -24.82
C VAL A 129 -1.31 -1.26 -24.86
N GLU A 130 -0.60 -2.28 -24.37
CA GLU A 130 -1.01 -3.70 -24.36
C GLU A 130 -2.16 -4.00 -23.38
N TRP A 131 -3.00 -3.00 -23.08
CA TRP A 131 -4.15 -3.09 -22.19
C TRP A 131 -5.17 -1.99 -22.50
N ILE A 132 -6.46 -2.34 -22.42
CA ILE A 132 -7.60 -1.43 -22.45
C ILE A 132 -8.64 -1.92 -21.43
N PRO A 133 -9.26 -1.03 -20.63
CA PRO A 133 -10.35 -1.42 -19.74
C PRO A 133 -11.54 -2.00 -20.52
N ASP A 134 -12.13 -3.09 -20.03
CA ASP A 134 -13.24 -3.81 -20.70
C ASP A 134 -14.46 -2.91 -20.94
N ASP A 135 -14.75 -2.03 -20.00
CA ASP A 135 -15.81 -1.03 -20.10
C ASP A 135 -15.53 -0.02 -21.23
N LEU A 136 -14.28 0.43 -21.36
CA LEU A 136 -13.90 1.37 -22.42
C LEU A 136 -13.89 0.70 -23.80
N LEU A 137 -13.44 -0.55 -23.85
CA LEU A 137 -13.48 -1.39 -25.04
C LEU A 137 -14.91 -1.52 -25.57
N TYR A 138 -15.86 -1.86 -24.70
CA TYR A 138 -17.28 -1.92 -25.05
C TYR A 138 -17.78 -0.61 -25.65
N TRP A 139 -17.52 0.53 -25.01
CA TRP A 139 -17.95 1.84 -25.50
C TRP A 139 -17.30 2.23 -26.83
N PHE A 140 -16.06 1.84 -27.09
CA PHE A 140 -15.38 2.14 -28.35
C PHE A 140 -15.98 1.36 -29.53
N LEU A 141 -16.27 0.07 -29.33
CA LEU A 141 -16.90 -0.75 -30.36
C LEU A 141 -18.32 -0.28 -30.65
N LEU A 142 -19.10 0.00 -29.60
CA LEU A 142 -20.46 0.53 -29.75
C LEU A 142 -20.47 1.90 -30.46
N LEU A 143 -19.54 2.79 -30.10
CA LEU A 143 -19.40 4.10 -30.74
C LEU A 143 -19.01 3.96 -32.21
N ARG A 144 -18.11 3.06 -32.56
CA ARG A 144 -17.73 2.81 -33.95
C ARG A 144 -18.95 2.38 -34.77
N ASP A 145 -19.71 1.41 -34.29
CA ASP A 145 -20.87 0.88 -35.04
C ASP A 145 -21.95 1.94 -35.20
N TRP A 146 -22.19 2.74 -34.15
CA TRP A 146 -23.06 3.91 -34.20
C TRP A 146 -22.58 4.95 -35.23
N GLN A 147 -21.28 5.25 -35.26
CA GLN A 147 -20.69 6.20 -36.20
C GLN A 147 -20.76 5.71 -37.64
N ALA A 148 -20.53 4.42 -37.90
CA ALA A 148 -20.62 3.82 -39.22
C ALA A 148 -22.06 3.89 -39.79
N LYS A 149 -23.07 3.75 -38.92
CA LYS A 149 -24.50 3.78 -39.28
C LYS A 149 -25.05 5.19 -39.46
N TYR A 150 -24.86 6.06 -38.45
CA TYR A 150 -25.50 7.39 -38.41
C TYR A 150 -24.63 8.52 -38.98
N ASN A 151 -23.30 8.34 -39.03
CA ASN A 151 -22.35 9.29 -39.60
C ASN A 151 -21.40 8.61 -40.61
N PRO A 152 -21.95 7.97 -41.67
CA PRO A 152 -21.16 7.20 -42.62
C PRO A 152 -20.17 8.08 -43.38
N LEU A 153 -18.91 7.65 -43.44
CA LEU A 153 -17.85 8.34 -44.17
C LEU A 153 -17.82 7.85 -45.63
N LYS A 154 -17.72 8.79 -46.58
CA LYS A 154 -17.53 8.45 -48.01
C LYS A 154 -16.10 8.03 -48.32
N GLU A 155 -15.15 8.70 -47.69
CA GLU A 155 -13.72 8.43 -47.77
C GLU A 155 -13.05 8.79 -46.42
N PRO A 156 -11.88 8.19 -46.10
CA PRO A 156 -11.15 8.54 -44.89
C PRO A 156 -10.70 10.01 -44.91
N THR A 157 -10.90 10.72 -43.81
CA THR A 157 -10.63 12.16 -43.69
C THR A 157 -9.13 12.44 -43.75
N ARG A 158 -8.70 13.39 -44.58
CA ARG A 158 -7.29 13.81 -44.63
C ARG A 158 -6.96 14.71 -43.45
N TRP A 159 -5.78 14.52 -42.87
CA TRP A 159 -5.28 15.40 -41.80
C TRP A 159 -5.05 16.85 -42.25
N SER A 160 -4.96 17.12 -43.56
CA SER A 160 -4.91 18.47 -44.12
C SER A 160 -6.27 19.18 -44.13
N ASP A 161 -7.38 18.41 -44.09
CA ASP A 161 -8.74 18.93 -44.24
C ASP A 161 -9.42 19.15 -42.88
N ILE A 162 -8.76 18.79 -41.77
CA ILE A 162 -9.32 18.95 -40.43
C ILE A 162 -9.19 20.39 -39.92
N LYS A 163 -10.24 20.87 -39.27
CA LYS A 163 -10.21 22.19 -38.62
C LYS A 163 -9.41 22.12 -37.32
N LEU A 164 -8.23 22.71 -37.32
CA LEU A 164 -7.39 22.85 -36.13
C LEU A 164 -7.55 24.25 -35.52
N ARG A 165 -7.49 24.32 -34.19
CA ARG A 165 -7.55 25.61 -33.46
C ARG A 165 -6.25 26.41 -33.53
N ALA A 166 -5.13 25.73 -33.76
CA ALA A 166 -3.81 26.32 -33.83
C ALA A 166 -3.16 25.93 -35.15
N GLU A 167 -2.47 26.88 -35.78
CA GLU A 167 -1.71 26.63 -36.99
C GLU A 167 -0.68 25.54 -36.72
N THR A 168 -0.82 24.43 -37.44
CA THR A 168 0.09 23.28 -37.36
C THR A 168 0.75 23.13 -38.72
N ASN A 169 2.06 22.84 -38.73
CA ASN A 169 2.83 22.73 -39.95
C ASN A 169 2.21 21.70 -40.92
N GLU A 170 1.90 22.13 -42.14
CA GLU A 170 1.26 21.32 -43.19
C GLU A 170 2.04 20.04 -43.50
N LYS A 171 3.37 20.06 -43.41
CA LYS A 171 4.23 18.88 -43.64
C LYS A 171 3.93 17.77 -42.61
N ILE A 172 3.62 18.13 -41.37
CA ILE A 172 3.27 17.16 -40.31
C ILE A 172 1.89 16.56 -40.58
N LEU A 173 0.94 17.37 -41.05
CA LEU A 173 -0.41 16.92 -41.39
C LEU A 173 -0.40 15.99 -42.61
N GLN A 174 0.37 16.33 -43.64
CA GLN A 174 0.56 15.48 -44.81
C GLN A 174 1.22 14.13 -44.45
N ALA A 175 2.23 14.13 -43.56
CA ALA A 175 2.87 12.91 -43.08
C ALA A 175 1.95 12.00 -42.25
N ARG A 176 0.90 12.57 -41.62
CA ARG A 176 -0.09 11.79 -40.87
C ARG A 176 -1.04 11.02 -41.81
N GLY A 177 -1.36 11.58 -42.97
CA GLY A 177 -2.11 10.91 -44.03
C GLY A 177 -3.63 11.05 -43.86
N THR A 178 -4.34 9.93 -43.89
CA THR A 178 -5.80 9.86 -43.74
C THR A 178 -6.21 9.04 -42.52
N GLN A 179 -7.38 9.36 -41.95
CA GLN A 179 -7.87 8.75 -40.73
C GLN A 179 -9.41 8.72 -40.68
N CYS A 180 -9.99 7.68 -40.08
CA CYS A 180 -11.41 7.60 -39.78
C CYS A 180 -11.65 7.94 -38.30
N PHE A 181 -11.77 9.22 -37.96
CA PHE A 181 -11.91 9.66 -36.56
C PHE A 181 -13.11 9.01 -35.86
N LEU A 182 -12.84 8.37 -34.71
CA LEU A 182 -13.87 7.75 -33.86
C LEU A 182 -14.78 8.81 -33.23
N PHE A 183 -14.19 9.92 -32.76
CA PHE A 183 -14.91 11.02 -32.13
C PHE A 183 -15.27 12.13 -33.14
N ARG A 184 -15.79 11.75 -34.30
CA ARG A 184 -16.29 12.70 -35.32
C ARG A 184 -17.68 13.22 -34.98
N THR A 185 -17.98 14.45 -35.41
CA THR A 185 -19.25 15.13 -35.08
C THR A 185 -20.39 14.82 -36.05
N ASP A 186 -20.06 14.54 -37.30
CA ASP A 186 -21.01 14.25 -38.37
C ASP A 186 -20.31 13.47 -39.51
N ALA A 187 -21.06 13.20 -40.59
CA ALA A 187 -20.57 12.53 -41.80
C ALA A 187 -19.50 13.32 -42.60
N SER A 188 -19.14 14.56 -42.20
CA SER A 188 -17.99 15.27 -42.78
C SER A 188 -16.64 14.70 -42.31
N GLY A 189 -16.65 13.87 -41.26
CA GLY A 189 -15.45 13.26 -40.70
C GLY A 189 -14.60 14.20 -39.84
N GLN A 190 -15.10 15.38 -39.51
CA GLN A 190 -14.40 16.33 -38.65
C GLN A 190 -14.42 15.85 -37.18
N PRO A 191 -13.24 15.76 -36.51
CA PRO A 191 -13.18 15.41 -35.11
C PRO A 191 -13.83 16.49 -34.24
N ALA A 192 -14.37 16.08 -33.09
CA ALA A 192 -14.91 17.03 -32.12
C ALA A 192 -13.80 17.96 -31.57
N PHE A 193 -14.22 19.12 -31.05
CA PHE A 193 -13.32 20.06 -30.39
C PHE A 193 -13.22 19.79 -28.89
N THR A 194 -12.03 19.98 -28.32
CA THR A 194 -11.79 19.81 -26.87
C THR A 194 -12.68 20.71 -26.02
N THR A 195 -13.05 21.89 -26.52
CA THR A 195 -13.96 22.77 -25.80
C THR A 195 -15.35 22.18 -25.67
N THR A 196 -15.93 21.70 -26.78
CA THR A 196 -17.29 21.16 -26.78
C THR A 196 -17.36 19.76 -26.17
N ALA A 197 -16.28 18.99 -26.24
CA ALA A 197 -16.21 17.66 -25.62
C ALA A 197 -15.94 17.72 -24.11
N PHE A 198 -15.03 18.59 -23.65
CA PHE A 198 -14.54 18.56 -22.27
C PHE A 198 -14.74 19.88 -21.53
N THR A 199 -14.28 21.02 -22.06
CA THR A 199 -14.28 22.30 -21.31
C THR A 199 -15.69 22.75 -20.91
N HIS A 200 -16.71 22.42 -21.70
CA HIS A 200 -18.10 22.72 -21.37
C HIS A 200 -18.78 21.59 -20.59
N THR A 201 -18.62 20.34 -21.04
CA THR A 201 -19.33 19.18 -20.50
C THR A 201 -18.86 18.77 -19.12
N LEU A 202 -17.55 18.89 -18.82
CA LEU A 202 -17.01 18.44 -17.53
C LEU A 202 -17.53 19.29 -16.36
N PRO A 203 -17.48 20.64 -16.40
CA PRO A 203 -18.06 21.44 -15.32
C PRO A 203 -19.57 21.24 -15.14
N GLU A 204 -20.31 21.02 -16.23
CA GLU A 204 -21.75 20.72 -16.18
C GLU A 204 -22.04 19.39 -15.48
N LEU A 205 -21.25 18.35 -15.80
CA LEU A 205 -21.32 17.07 -15.10
C LEU A 205 -21.02 17.23 -13.61
N LEU A 206 -19.92 17.90 -13.28
CA LEU A 206 -19.49 18.13 -11.89
C LEU A 206 -20.54 18.91 -11.10
N TYR A 207 -21.16 19.93 -11.70
CA TYR A 207 -22.24 20.69 -11.09
C TYR A 207 -23.49 19.82 -10.84
N THR A 208 -23.77 18.87 -11.73
CA THR A 208 -24.95 18.00 -11.63
C THR A 208 -24.80 16.94 -10.54
N ILE A 209 -23.58 16.44 -10.32
CA ILE A 209 -23.32 15.38 -9.33
C ILE A 209 -22.98 15.91 -7.93
N GLN A 210 -22.63 17.19 -7.79
CA GLN A 210 -22.20 17.76 -6.52
C GLN A 210 -23.32 17.72 -5.47
N ARG A 211 -22.97 17.38 -4.23
CA ARG A 211 -23.88 17.33 -3.08
C ARG A 211 -23.90 18.65 -2.32
N THR A 212 -24.90 18.86 -1.47
CA THR A 212 -24.99 20.04 -0.59
C THR A 212 -23.76 20.15 0.30
N GLY A 213 -22.98 21.22 0.13
CA GLY A 213 -21.72 21.46 0.86
C GLY A 213 -20.44 21.18 0.04
N GLU A 214 -20.55 20.57 -1.13
CA GLU A 214 -19.42 20.35 -2.05
C GLU A 214 -19.29 21.53 -3.03
N ASN A 215 -18.05 21.84 -3.45
CA ASN A 215 -17.75 22.91 -4.40
C ASN A 215 -17.01 22.37 -5.62
N LEU A 216 -17.66 21.45 -6.36
CA LEU A 216 -17.06 20.82 -7.54
C LEU A 216 -17.13 21.73 -8.78
N ALA A 217 -18.23 22.48 -8.92
CA ALA A 217 -18.41 23.46 -9.99
C ALA A 217 -19.40 24.55 -9.58
N SER A 218 -19.28 25.72 -10.20
CA SER A 218 -20.17 26.86 -9.98
C SER A 218 -20.75 27.39 -11.29
N GLU A 219 -21.89 28.08 -11.20
CA GLU A 219 -22.44 28.81 -12.34
C GLU A 219 -21.54 30.01 -12.68
N SER A 220 -21.27 30.21 -13.96
CA SER A 220 -20.44 31.30 -14.45
C SER A 220 -21.14 32.65 -14.20
N PRO A 221 -20.49 33.59 -13.49
CA PRO A 221 -21.05 34.91 -13.25
C PRO A 221 -21.20 35.65 -14.59
N GLY A 222 -22.44 35.86 -15.03
CA GLY A 222 -22.77 36.57 -16.28
C GLY A 222 -23.46 35.75 -17.38
N SER A 223 -23.84 34.49 -17.13
CA SER A 223 -24.60 33.70 -18.12
C SER A 223 -26.10 34.09 -18.17
N LYS A 224 -26.65 34.29 -19.37
CA LYS A 224 -28.09 34.55 -19.57
C LYS A 224 -28.90 33.28 -19.24
N ALA A 225 -30.12 33.43 -18.73
CA ALA A 225 -30.99 32.32 -18.28
C ALA A 225 -31.17 31.15 -19.28
N ASN A 226 -31.04 31.39 -20.58
CA ASN A 226 -31.16 30.37 -21.64
C ASN A 226 -29.83 29.72 -22.08
N ASN A 227 -28.69 30.07 -21.47
CA ASN A 227 -27.38 29.46 -21.78
C ASN A 227 -26.48 29.46 -20.55
N LYS A 228 -26.92 28.78 -19.49
CA LYS A 228 -26.14 28.58 -18.26
C LYS A 228 -24.81 27.93 -18.60
N ARG A 229 -23.71 28.55 -18.18
CA ARG A 229 -22.36 28.00 -18.35
C ARG A 229 -21.78 27.72 -16.99
N TYR A 230 -21.18 26.55 -16.83
CA TYR A 230 -20.55 26.13 -15.58
C TYR A 230 -19.03 26.29 -15.66
N ILE A 231 -18.42 26.58 -14.53
CA ILE A 231 -16.97 26.66 -14.34
C ILE A 231 -16.57 25.74 -13.21
N SER A 232 -15.40 25.12 -13.33
CA SER A 232 -14.86 24.23 -12.31
C SER A 232 -13.35 24.47 -12.17
N PRO A 233 -12.80 24.41 -10.95
CA PRO A 233 -11.36 24.38 -10.75
C PRO A 233 -10.74 23.08 -11.31
N TYR A 234 -11.53 22.01 -11.46
CA TYR A 234 -11.10 20.73 -12.01
C TYR A 234 -11.13 20.77 -13.53
N THR A 235 -9.95 20.84 -14.13
CA THR A 235 -9.77 20.82 -15.58
C THR A 235 -9.53 19.40 -16.09
N PRO A 236 -9.73 19.13 -17.39
CA PRO A 236 -9.29 17.88 -18.01
C PRO A 236 -7.80 17.57 -17.76
N HIS A 237 -6.97 18.61 -17.62
CA HIS A 237 -5.56 18.42 -17.33
C HIS A 237 -5.32 18.00 -15.89
N SER A 238 -5.97 18.65 -14.92
CA SER A 238 -5.81 18.30 -13.50
C SER A 238 -6.36 16.92 -13.19
N LEU A 239 -7.52 16.53 -13.75
CA LEU A 239 -8.05 15.17 -13.59
C LEU A 239 -7.10 14.10 -14.13
N ARG A 240 -6.47 14.36 -15.28
CA ARG A 240 -5.45 13.47 -15.83
C ARG A 240 -4.25 13.34 -14.89
N VAL A 241 -3.77 14.43 -14.32
CA VAL A 241 -2.66 14.45 -13.35
C VAL A 241 -3.04 13.62 -12.12
N SER A 242 -4.23 13.89 -11.55
CA SER A 242 -4.75 13.15 -10.40
C SER A 242 -4.89 11.66 -10.66
N LEU A 243 -5.36 11.24 -11.84
CA LEU A 243 -5.49 9.83 -12.19
C LEU A 243 -4.12 9.14 -12.31
N ILE A 244 -3.11 9.82 -12.86
CA ILE A 244 -1.73 9.32 -12.91
C ILE A 244 -1.17 9.16 -11.50
N THR A 245 -1.36 10.17 -10.65
CA THR A 245 -0.92 10.12 -9.26
C THR A 245 -1.62 9.01 -8.49
N ALA A 246 -2.93 8.83 -8.65
CA ALA A 246 -3.68 7.76 -7.99
C ALA A 246 -3.18 6.36 -8.41
N PHE A 247 -2.90 6.13 -9.70
CA PHE A 247 -2.33 4.85 -10.14
C PHE A 247 -0.97 4.55 -9.50
N ILE A 248 -0.14 5.58 -9.31
CA ILE A 248 1.23 5.38 -8.78
C ILE A 248 1.23 5.34 -7.25
N ALA A 249 0.58 6.31 -6.60
CA ALA A 249 0.63 6.51 -5.16
C ALA A 249 -0.33 5.58 -4.40
N ASP A 250 -1.57 5.41 -4.89
CA ASP A 250 -2.59 4.61 -4.20
C ASP A 250 -2.62 3.17 -4.74
N GLY A 251 -2.36 3.00 -6.05
CA GLY A 251 -2.41 1.70 -6.73
C GLY A 251 -1.07 0.97 -6.84
N GLU A 252 0.02 1.54 -6.29
CA GLU A 252 1.39 0.99 -6.34
C GLU A 252 1.85 0.57 -7.76
N ALA A 253 1.27 1.15 -8.81
CA ALA A 253 1.52 0.68 -10.16
C ALA A 253 2.95 1.00 -10.63
N PRO A 254 3.66 0.03 -11.24
CA PRO A 254 5.03 0.27 -11.71
C PRO A 254 5.12 1.46 -12.67
N ILE A 255 6.03 2.39 -12.36
CA ILE A 255 6.21 3.66 -13.09
C ILE A 255 6.41 3.46 -14.59
N HIS A 256 7.15 2.42 -14.96
CA HIS A 256 7.43 2.11 -16.37
C HIS A 256 6.18 1.71 -17.15
N LEU A 257 5.20 1.07 -16.51
CA LEU A 257 3.91 0.73 -17.10
C LEU A 257 3.05 1.99 -17.27
N ILE A 258 2.97 2.82 -16.23
CA ILE A 258 2.21 4.09 -16.30
C ILE A 258 2.79 5.02 -17.35
N SER A 259 4.12 5.09 -17.48
CA SER A 259 4.79 5.87 -18.51
C SER A 259 4.39 5.46 -19.93
N LYS A 260 4.26 4.14 -20.19
CA LYS A 260 3.76 3.61 -21.46
C LYS A 260 2.29 3.94 -21.67
N LEU A 261 1.45 3.73 -20.64
CA LEU A 261 0.00 4.00 -20.69
C LEU A 261 -0.32 5.44 -21.11
N VAL A 262 0.43 6.42 -20.59
CA VAL A 262 0.19 7.85 -20.85
C VAL A 262 1.01 8.40 -22.04
N GLY A 263 1.87 7.57 -22.63
CA GLY A 263 2.73 7.89 -23.77
C GLY A 263 3.86 8.87 -23.46
N HIS A 264 4.41 8.86 -22.24
CA HIS A 264 5.57 9.70 -21.90
C HIS A 264 6.85 9.16 -22.57
N ALA A 265 7.60 10.07 -23.21
CA ALA A 265 8.83 9.71 -23.93
C ALA A 265 10.03 9.45 -23.00
N SER A 266 9.94 9.87 -21.73
CA SER A 266 10.95 9.63 -20.71
C SER A 266 10.28 9.34 -19.38
N LEU A 267 10.84 8.40 -18.61
CA LEU A 267 10.39 8.07 -17.26
C LEU A 267 10.43 9.28 -16.33
N VAL A 268 11.34 10.22 -16.53
CA VAL A 268 11.46 11.46 -15.74
C VAL A 268 10.15 12.27 -15.77
N MET A 269 9.44 12.25 -16.89
CA MET A 269 8.13 12.91 -16.98
C MET A 269 7.09 12.26 -16.08
N THR A 270 7.16 10.94 -15.89
CA THR A 270 6.25 10.17 -15.02
C THR A 270 6.67 10.30 -13.56
N ILE A 271 7.97 10.37 -13.27
CA ILE A 271 8.52 10.60 -11.92
C ILE A 271 8.05 11.94 -11.33
N TYR A 272 7.84 12.96 -12.16
CA TYR A 272 7.31 14.24 -11.71
C TYR A 272 5.96 14.14 -10.95
N TYR A 273 5.15 13.12 -11.25
CA TYR A 273 3.86 12.87 -10.58
C TYR A 273 4.00 12.17 -9.22
N ILE A 274 5.22 11.77 -8.87
CA ILE A 274 5.63 11.05 -7.66
C ILE A 274 6.35 12.02 -6.72
N ARG A 275 6.01 13.32 -6.76
CA ARG A 275 6.40 14.22 -5.67
C ARG A 275 5.65 13.78 -4.41
N LEU A 276 6.16 12.72 -3.80
CA LEU A 276 5.74 12.22 -2.50
C LEU A 276 6.04 13.33 -1.50
N ASN A 277 5.05 13.72 -0.72
CA ASN A 277 5.31 14.51 0.47
C ASN A 277 6.25 13.71 1.39
N ASN A 278 7.09 14.39 2.18
CA ASN A 278 8.03 13.74 3.09
C ASN A 278 7.36 12.66 3.97
N ASP A 279 6.11 12.88 4.37
CA ASP A 279 5.34 11.94 5.17
C ASP A 279 4.87 10.71 4.39
N GLN A 280 4.54 10.84 3.10
CA GLN A 280 4.20 9.70 2.25
C GLN A 280 5.44 8.85 1.98
N MET A 281 6.60 9.48 1.78
CA MET A 281 7.87 8.77 1.60
C MET A 281 8.24 7.96 2.85
N ARG A 282 8.13 8.54 4.05
CA ARG A 282 8.38 7.83 5.31
C ARG A 282 7.44 6.65 5.53
N ARG A 283 6.14 6.80 5.21
CA ARG A 283 5.15 5.71 5.32
C ARG A 283 5.45 4.57 4.37
N THR A 284 5.57 4.87 3.08
CA THR A 284 5.81 3.85 2.07
C THR A 284 7.13 3.15 2.33
N MET A 285 8.19 3.87 2.71
CA MET A 285 9.49 3.23 3.01
C MET A 285 9.43 2.39 4.29
N GLY A 286 8.83 2.87 5.37
CA GLY A 286 8.74 2.10 6.63
C GLY A 286 7.91 0.82 6.49
N GLU A 287 6.82 0.84 5.71
CA GLU A 287 6.03 -0.36 5.41
C GLU A 287 6.74 -1.28 4.41
N THR A 288 7.44 -0.71 3.42
CA THR A 288 8.21 -1.49 2.43
C THR A 288 9.41 -2.18 3.07
N GLU A 289 10.12 -1.53 3.99
CA GLU A 289 11.22 -2.13 4.75
C GLU A 289 10.73 -3.34 5.56
N LYS A 290 9.57 -3.21 6.23
CA LYS A 290 8.99 -4.29 7.03
C LYS A 290 8.54 -5.47 6.16
N ARG A 291 7.86 -5.22 5.03
CA ARG A 291 7.51 -6.28 4.06
C ARG A 291 8.75 -6.92 3.44
N ALA A 292 9.77 -6.13 3.11
CA ALA A 292 11.03 -6.65 2.57
C ALA A 292 11.76 -7.53 3.58
N ALA A 293 11.75 -7.16 4.87
CA ALA A 293 12.32 -7.98 5.95
C ALA A 293 11.57 -9.32 6.08
N GLN A 294 10.24 -9.32 6.04
CA GLN A 294 9.45 -10.55 6.13
C GLN A 294 9.67 -11.49 4.92
N ILE A 295 9.65 -10.94 3.70
CA ILE A 295 9.96 -11.69 2.47
C ILE A 295 11.40 -12.23 2.52
N SER A 296 12.34 -11.45 3.06
CA SER A 296 13.71 -11.89 3.26
C SER A 296 13.79 -13.09 4.22
N THR A 297 13.15 -13.05 5.39
CA THR A 297 13.12 -14.17 6.34
C THR A 297 12.49 -15.42 5.73
N GLN A 298 11.40 -15.28 4.95
CA GLN A 298 10.78 -16.40 4.24
C GLN A 298 11.70 -17.01 3.18
N ARG A 299 12.35 -16.17 2.35
CA ARG A 299 13.34 -16.62 1.36
C ARG A 299 14.52 -17.34 2.01
N HIS A 300 14.97 -16.88 3.16
CA HIS A 300 16.03 -17.55 3.91
C HIS A 300 15.58 -18.90 4.48
N ALA A 301 14.34 -19.01 4.95
CA ALA A 301 13.78 -20.29 5.37
C ALA A 301 13.71 -21.30 4.20
N GLU A 302 13.30 -20.85 3.01
CA GLU A 302 13.29 -21.66 1.78
C GLU A 302 14.72 -22.06 1.35
N ALA A 303 15.68 -21.14 1.42
CA ALA A 303 17.08 -21.40 1.11
C ALA A 303 17.68 -22.46 2.05
N VAL A 304 17.39 -22.39 3.35
CA VAL A 304 17.83 -23.40 4.32
C VAL A 304 17.21 -24.77 4.04
N SER A 305 15.92 -24.82 3.68
CA SER A 305 15.25 -26.07 3.34
C SER A 305 15.81 -26.74 2.07
N THR A 306 16.31 -25.95 1.11
CA THR A 306 16.74 -26.45 -0.21
C THR A 306 18.24 -26.66 -0.32
N GLN A 307 19.05 -25.78 0.27
CA GLN A 307 20.51 -25.70 0.10
C GLN A 307 21.28 -25.83 1.43
N GLY A 308 20.59 -25.98 2.56
CA GLY A 308 21.21 -26.08 3.87
C GLY A 308 21.78 -24.74 4.37
N LEU A 309 22.75 -24.79 5.28
CA LEU A 309 23.29 -23.60 5.95
C LEU A 309 24.42 -22.90 5.17
N GLN A 310 24.98 -23.54 4.12
CA GLN A 310 26.10 -23.00 3.34
C GLN A 310 25.85 -21.60 2.76
N PRO A 311 24.70 -21.30 2.12
CA PRO A 311 24.49 -19.99 1.50
C PRO A 311 24.48 -18.84 2.50
N LEU A 312 24.10 -19.13 3.74
CA LEU A 312 23.94 -18.13 4.81
C LEU A 312 25.16 -18.01 5.71
N ARG A 313 26.18 -18.87 5.54
CA ARG A 313 27.31 -18.99 6.47
C ARG A 313 28.03 -17.67 6.77
N HIS A 314 28.12 -16.77 5.79
CA HIS A 314 28.74 -15.45 5.94
C HIS A 314 27.90 -14.44 6.74
N GLN A 315 26.63 -14.74 6.99
CA GLN A 315 25.69 -13.90 7.73
C GLN A 315 25.31 -14.49 9.10
N LEU A 316 25.80 -15.70 9.42
CA LEU A 316 25.51 -16.42 10.65
C LEU A 316 26.60 -16.19 11.72
N ILE A 317 26.19 -16.19 12.98
CA ILE A 317 27.08 -16.05 14.13
C ILE A 317 27.60 -17.42 14.53
N ALA A 318 28.92 -17.58 14.44
CA ALA A 318 29.61 -18.78 14.93
C ALA A 318 29.95 -18.62 16.43
N THR A 319 29.50 -19.58 17.23
CA THR A 319 29.85 -19.76 18.64
C THR A 319 30.55 -21.12 18.82
N ASP A 320 31.26 -21.31 19.93
CA ASP A 320 31.97 -22.57 20.19
C ASP A 320 31.05 -23.80 20.18
N GLY A 321 29.77 -23.60 20.56
CA GLY A 321 28.76 -24.65 20.58
C GLY A 321 28.19 -25.04 19.22
N ASN A 322 28.06 -24.09 18.30
CA ASN A 322 27.41 -24.29 17.00
C ASN A 322 28.39 -24.38 15.82
N ARG A 323 29.67 -24.06 16.02
CA ARG A 323 30.69 -23.99 14.97
C ARG A 323 30.83 -25.27 14.17
N LEU A 324 30.86 -26.42 14.84
CA LEU A 324 30.94 -27.74 14.19
C LEU A 324 29.70 -28.03 13.31
N LEU A 325 28.54 -27.47 13.66
CA LEU A 325 27.29 -27.61 12.88
C LEU A 325 27.23 -26.65 11.70
N LEU A 326 27.98 -25.54 11.75
CA LEU A 326 28.16 -24.64 10.60
C LEU A 326 29.24 -25.17 9.63
N GLU A 327 30.22 -25.92 10.15
CA GLU A 327 31.31 -26.52 9.39
C GLU A 327 30.95 -27.87 8.77
N SER A 328 30.14 -28.67 9.46
CA SER A 328 29.61 -29.96 8.97
C SER A 328 28.26 -29.74 8.34
N ASP A 329 28.05 -30.15 7.08
CA ASP A 329 26.77 -30.01 6.39
C ASP A 329 25.66 -30.79 7.12
N VAL A 330 24.84 -30.08 7.91
CA VAL A 330 23.69 -30.66 8.60
C VAL A 330 22.60 -30.97 7.56
N PRO A 331 21.99 -32.17 7.59
CA PRO A 331 20.91 -32.50 6.66
C PRO A 331 19.76 -31.48 6.74
N ASN A 332 19.33 -30.96 5.58
CA ASN A 332 18.30 -29.92 5.50
C ASN A 332 17.00 -30.28 6.25
N SER A 333 16.63 -31.56 6.29
CA SER A 333 15.44 -32.06 6.99
C SER A 333 15.52 -31.99 8.52
N ALA A 334 16.73 -31.85 9.08
CA ALA A 334 16.93 -31.71 10.53
C ALA A 334 16.83 -30.26 11.00
N CYS A 335 16.88 -29.28 10.09
CA CYS A 335 16.82 -27.86 10.42
C CYS A 335 15.37 -27.36 10.52
N VAL A 336 15.04 -26.73 11.65
CA VAL A 336 13.80 -25.97 11.82
C VAL A 336 14.15 -24.49 11.93
N VAL A 337 13.52 -23.67 11.09
CA VAL A 337 13.75 -22.22 11.04
C VAL A 337 12.63 -21.52 11.82
N PHE A 338 13.01 -20.80 12.86
CA PHE A 338 12.17 -19.87 13.62
C PHE A 338 12.50 -18.43 13.22
N ASP A 339 11.65 -17.48 13.60
CA ASP A 339 11.87 -16.06 13.31
C ASP A 339 13.13 -15.50 13.98
N HIS A 340 13.52 -16.06 15.13
CA HIS A 340 14.69 -15.65 15.91
C HIS A 340 15.96 -16.48 15.58
N GLY A 341 15.86 -17.58 14.83
CA GLY A 341 17.02 -18.39 14.44
C GLY A 341 16.67 -19.82 14.04
N ILE A 342 17.70 -20.64 13.83
CA ILE A 342 17.62 -21.99 13.30
C ILE A 342 17.99 -23.01 14.39
N CYS A 343 17.17 -24.05 14.50
CA CYS A 343 17.49 -25.25 15.27
C CYS A 343 17.93 -26.38 14.33
N PRO A 344 19.23 -26.75 14.30
CA PRO A 344 19.73 -27.85 13.47
C PRO A 344 19.40 -29.25 14.01
N MET A 345 18.73 -29.34 15.17
CA MET A 345 18.42 -30.59 15.87
C MET A 345 16.91 -30.90 15.88
N SER A 346 16.15 -30.33 14.94
CA SER A 346 14.68 -30.51 14.80
C SER A 346 13.89 -30.26 16.10
N GLY A 347 14.41 -29.41 16.99
CA GLY A 347 13.80 -29.12 18.29
C GLY A 347 13.76 -30.30 19.28
N ALA A 348 14.60 -31.33 19.10
CA ALA A 348 14.58 -32.57 19.89
C ALA A 348 15.76 -32.78 20.85
N ALA A 349 16.84 -31.99 20.74
CA ALA A 349 18.08 -32.18 21.52
C ALA A 349 18.30 -31.17 22.67
N CYS A 350 17.24 -30.53 23.16
CA CYS A 350 17.34 -29.52 24.25
C CYS A 350 17.91 -30.10 25.56
N GLN A 351 17.82 -31.42 25.77
CA GLN A 351 18.33 -32.09 26.98
C GLN A 351 19.87 -32.15 27.06
N ILE A 352 20.58 -31.86 25.96
CA ILE A 352 22.05 -31.81 25.88
C ILE A 352 22.55 -30.48 25.30
N GLY A 353 21.68 -29.47 25.33
CA GLY A 353 21.91 -28.17 24.72
C GLY A 353 22.45 -27.10 25.67
N GLY A 354 22.51 -27.37 26.97
CA GLY A 354 22.96 -26.43 28.00
C GLY A 354 24.49 -26.43 28.18
N GLU A 355 24.93 -25.97 29.35
CA GLU A 355 26.35 -25.81 29.68
C GLU A 355 27.06 -27.17 29.91
N ALA A 356 28.38 -27.17 29.78
CA ALA A 356 29.20 -28.37 30.00
C ALA A 356 29.29 -28.70 31.50
N VAL A 357 28.83 -29.89 31.89
CA VAL A 357 28.83 -30.39 33.27
C VAL A 357 30.16 -31.06 33.62
N ALA A 358 30.77 -31.75 32.65
CA ALA A 358 32.08 -32.37 32.81
C ALA A 358 32.81 -32.45 31.47
N GLU A 359 33.99 -31.86 31.41
CA GLU A 359 34.91 -31.99 30.27
C GLU A 359 35.80 -33.22 30.49
N ARG A 360 35.54 -34.31 29.76
CA ARG A 360 36.45 -35.47 29.72
C ARG A 360 37.24 -35.42 28.41
N LYS A 361 38.45 -36.01 28.41
CA LYS A 361 39.35 -36.06 27.22
C LYS A 361 38.75 -36.70 25.96
N VAL A 362 37.57 -37.35 26.03
CA VAL A 362 36.95 -38.09 24.92
C VAL A 362 35.54 -37.58 24.60
N GLU A 363 34.71 -37.25 25.61
CA GLU A 363 33.37 -36.67 25.41
C GLU A 363 33.02 -35.70 26.55
N SER A 364 32.52 -34.51 26.20
CA SER A 364 31.96 -33.54 27.15
C SER A 364 30.49 -33.87 27.42
N LEU A 365 30.12 -33.97 28.70
CA LEU A 365 28.73 -34.12 29.14
C LEU A 365 28.09 -32.74 29.28
N TYR A 366 26.91 -32.55 28.70
CA TYR A 366 26.17 -31.29 28.71
C TYR A 366 24.89 -31.41 29.53
N ALA A 367 24.50 -30.32 30.20
CA ALA A 367 23.24 -30.20 30.90
C ALA A 367 22.08 -29.97 29.91
N PRO A 368 20.82 -30.19 30.36
CA PRO A 368 19.65 -29.64 29.70
C PRO A 368 19.71 -28.13 29.59
N VAL A 369 19.11 -27.58 28.54
CA VAL A 369 18.88 -26.14 28.41
C VAL A 369 18.01 -25.68 29.58
N GLU A 370 18.45 -24.63 30.25
CA GLU A 370 17.75 -24.04 31.39
C GLU A 370 16.44 -23.40 30.93
N ALA A 371 15.35 -23.63 31.68
CA ALA A 371 14.04 -23.12 31.33
C ALA A 371 13.99 -21.61 31.54
N GLY A 372 13.63 -20.87 30.49
CA GLY A 372 13.55 -19.42 30.50
C GLY A 372 12.18 -18.91 30.04
N TYR A 373 12.16 -17.74 29.41
CA TYR A 373 10.92 -17.15 28.89
C TYR A 373 10.19 -18.05 27.87
N LEU A 374 10.95 -18.71 26.98
CA LEU A 374 10.41 -19.69 26.01
C LEU A 374 10.17 -21.09 26.62
N GLY A 375 10.24 -21.21 27.95
CA GLY A 375 10.12 -22.48 28.66
C GLY A 375 11.34 -23.39 28.43
N GLN A 376 11.10 -24.70 28.29
CA GLN A 376 12.16 -25.72 28.15
C GLN A 376 12.90 -25.67 26.81
N LYS A 377 12.37 -24.94 25.82
CA LYS A 377 12.99 -24.74 24.50
C LYS A 377 13.58 -23.34 24.40
N ASN A 378 14.41 -22.98 25.37
CA ASN A 378 15.06 -21.68 25.43
C ASN A 378 16.24 -21.59 24.44
N CYS A 379 15.92 -21.44 23.15
CA CYS A 379 16.89 -21.44 22.06
C CYS A 379 18.06 -20.45 22.26
N PRO A 380 17.87 -19.21 22.75
CA PRO A 380 18.99 -18.30 23.01
C PRO A 380 20.04 -18.82 24.01
N ARG A 381 19.67 -19.75 24.90
CA ARG A 381 20.57 -20.39 25.86
C ARG A 381 21.11 -21.75 25.37
N CYS A 382 20.74 -22.17 24.17
CA CYS A 382 21.11 -23.46 23.62
C CYS A 382 22.39 -23.38 22.79
N ARG A 383 23.37 -24.24 23.08
CA ARG A 383 24.65 -24.31 22.34
C ARG A 383 24.48 -24.62 20.84
N PHE A 384 23.39 -25.28 20.46
CA PHE A 384 23.11 -25.65 19.06
C PHE A 384 22.44 -24.53 18.28
N PHE A 385 22.04 -23.45 18.94
CA PHE A 385 21.31 -22.38 18.31
C PHE A 385 22.16 -21.67 17.26
N VAL A 386 21.60 -21.52 16.07
CA VAL A 386 22.25 -20.86 14.95
C VAL A 386 21.41 -19.63 14.62
N THR A 387 22.00 -18.44 14.66
CA THR A 387 21.32 -17.19 14.31
C THR A 387 22.27 -16.26 13.56
N GLY A 388 21.79 -15.12 13.09
CA GLY A 388 22.54 -14.23 12.21
C GLY A 388 21.75 -13.02 11.75
N VAL A 389 22.35 -12.22 10.87
CA VAL A 389 21.76 -10.98 10.34
C VAL A 389 20.33 -11.16 9.80
N PRO A 390 19.97 -12.26 9.10
CA PRO A 390 18.60 -12.50 8.65
C PRO A 390 17.53 -12.57 9.75
N PHE A 391 17.94 -12.91 10.98
CA PHE A 391 17.06 -13.12 12.13
C PHE A 391 17.06 -11.93 13.09
N LEU A 392 17.78 -10.85 12.77
CA LEU A 392 17.94 -9.69 13.65
C LEU A 392 16.60 -9.13 14.12
N GLY A 393 15.63 -8.95 13.21
CA GLY A 393 14.32 -8.43 13.57
C GLY A 393 13.54 -9.34 14.52
N GLY A 394 13.62 -10.67 14.34
CA GLY A 394 13.00 -11.63 15.27
C GLY A 394 13.69 -11.69 16.63
N LEU A 395 15.03 -11.50 16.67
CA LEU A 395 15.78 -11.38 17.92
C LEU A 395 15.38 -10.11 18.69
N VAL A 396 15.23 -8.97 18.00
CA VAL A 396 14.78 -7.71 18.61
C VAL A 396 13.35 -7.85 19.12
N ALA A 397 12.45 -8.46 18.35
CA ALA A 397 11.08 -8.72 18.78
C ALA A 397 11.03 -9.54 20.09
N LEU A 398 11.82 -10.62 20.18
CA LEU A 398 11.91 -11.44 21.39
C LEU A 398 12.55 -10.69 22.56
N ALA A 399 13.54 -9.82 22.29
CA ALA A 399 14.14 -8.97 23.31
C ALA A 399 13.14 -7.98 23.89
N ASN A 400 12.26 -7.40 23.07
CA ASN A 400 11.20 -6.49 23.51
C ASN A 400 10.17 -7.19 24.41
N GLU A 401 9.77 -8.42 24.06
CA GLU A 401 8.90 -9.23 24.91
C GLU A 401 9.53 -9.50 26.29
N LEU A 402 10.80 -9.90 26.31
CA LEU A 402 11.55 -10.10 27.55
C LEU A 402 11.70 -8.81 28.35
N ALA A 403 11.93 -7.67 27.70
CA ALA A 403 12.01 -6.38 28.37
C ALA A 403 10.71 -6.04 29.11
N LEU A 404 9.55 -6.34 28.51
CA LEU A 404 8.25 -6.16 29.16
C LEU A 404 8.09 -7.04 30.42
N GLU A 405 8.51 -8.31 30.36
CA GLU A 405 8.51 -9.22 31.50
C GLU A 405 9.47 -8.77 32.61
N ILE A 406 10.70 -8.39 32.24
CA ILE A 406 11.72 -7.89 33.16
C ILE A 406 11.21 -6.65 33.88
N HIS A 407 10.61 -5.70 33.16
CA HIS A 407 10.06 -4.49 33.76
C HIS A 407 9.00 -4.82 34.81
N ALA A 408 8.05 -5.71 34.49
CA ALA A 408 6.99 -6.06 35.41
C ALA A 408 7.47 -6.87 36.64
N GLU A 409 8.42 -7.79 36.44
CA GLU A 409 9.02 -8.56 37.53
C GLU A 409 9.95 -7.72 38.40
N SER A 410 10.66 -6.75 37.82
CA SER A 410 11.46 -5.76 38.54
C SER A 410 10.59 -4.90 39.46
N ALA A 411 9.46 -4.39 38.97
CA ALA A 411 8.51 -3.63 39.80
C ALA A 411 7.99 -4.47 40.98
N ARG A 412 7.68 -5.76 40.75
CA ARG A 412 7.25 -6.68 41.81
C ARG A 412 8.36 -6.94 42.83
N PHE A 413 9.60 -7.15 42.37
CA PHE A 413 10.76 -7.34 43.23
C PHE A 413 11.01 -6.10 44.11
N GLN A 414 10.95 -4.89 43.54
CA GLN A 414 11.11 -3.64 44.29
C GLN A 414 10.04 -3.49 45.37
N SER A 415 8.77 -3.83 45.08
CA SER A 415 7.70 -3.80 46.08
C SER A 415 7.96 -4.77 47.24
N TYR A 416 8.41 -6.00 46.96
CA TYR A 416 8.75 -6.94 48.02
C TYR A 416 10.01 -6.51 48.80
N ALA A 417 11.00 -5.94 48.13
CA ALA A 417 12.19 -5.41 48.78
C ALA A 417 11.86 -4.27 49.75
N ALA A 418 10.96 -3.36 49.36
CA ALA A 418 10.46 -2.30 50.24
C ALA A 418 9.68 -2.86 51.43
N GLU A 419 8.84 -3.87 51.22
CA GLU A 419 8.11 -4.54 52.30
C GLU A 419 9.05 -5.24 53.29
N VAL A 420 10.04 -5.98 52.79
CA VAL A 420 11.07 -6.63 53.62
C VAL A 420 11.86 -5.59 54.41
N GLY A 421 12.31 -4.51 53.76
CA GLY A 421 13.04 -3.43 54.43
C GLY A 421 12.24 -2.78 55.56
N ARG A 422 10.95 -2.54 55.37
CA ARG A 422 10.06 -2.03 56.42
C ARG A 422 9.91 -3.02 57.58
N LEU A 423 9.67 -4.30 57.30
CA LEU A 423 9.52 -5.34 58.34
C LEU A 423 10.82 -5.60 59.10
N GLU A 424 11.97 -5.43 58.45
CA GLU A 424 13.28 -5.50 59.09
C GLU A 424 13.54 -4.29 59.99
N GLN A 425 13.13 -3.09 59.58
CA GLN A 425 13.17 -1.89 60.42
C GLN A 425 12.26 -2.03 61.65
N ASP A 426 11.01 -2.45 61.47
CA ASP A 426 10.06 -2.67 62.58
C ASP A 426 10.62 -3.70 63.58
N TRP A 427 11.28 -4.75 63.08
CA TRP A 427 11.95 -5.72 63.93
C TRP A 427 13.16 -5.15 64.68
N TYR A 428 13.96 -4.32 64.01
CA TYR A 428 15.08 -3.65 64.63
C TYR A 428 14.64 -2.74 65.78
N ASP A 429 13.57 -1.98 65.58
CA ASP A 429 13.00 -1.09 66.60
C ASP A 429 12.40 -1.88 67.77
N ALA A 430 11.72 -3.01 67.49
CA ALA A 430 11.22 -3.93 68.53
C ALA A 430 12.36 -4.55 69.35
N CYS A 431 13.48 -4.90 68.71
CA CYS A 431 14.69 -5.36 69.40
C CYS A 431 15.26 -4.29 70.33
N GLN A 432 15.35 -3.04 69.87
CA GLN A 432 15.81 -1.91 70.68
C GLN A 432 14.89 -1.67 71.89
N ALA A 433 13.59 -1.90 71.72
CA ALA A 433 12.58 -1.77 72.77
C ALA A 433 12.42 -3.02 73.66
N ASN A 434 13.22 -4.09 73.47
CA ASN A 434 13.10 -5.38 74.16
C ASN A 434 11.70 -6.04 74.06
N GLN A 435 11.03 -5.88 72.91
CA GLN A 435 9.71 -6.46 72.65
C GLN A 435 9.83 -7.79 71.86
N PRO A 436 8.92 -8.76 72.09
CA PRO A 436 8.92 -10.03 71.36
C PRO A 436 8.50 -9.87 69.89
N ASP A 437 9.02 -10.73 69.00
CA ASP A 437 8.70 -10.71 67.57
C ASP A 437 7.27 -11.17 67.29
N THR A 438 6.34 -10.23 67.12
CA THR A 438 4.97 -10.54 66.73
C THR A 438 4.79 -10.82 65.24
N GLN A 439 5.78 -10.48 64.39
CA GLN A 439 5.65 -10.50 62.93
C GLN A 439 6.62 -11.47 62.21
N HIS A 440 7.24 -12.37 62.97
CA HIS A 440 8.25 -13.32 62.45
C HIS A 440 7.81 -14.07 61.18
N SER A 441 6.59 -14.61 61.19
CA SER A 441 6.05 -15.40 60.07
C SER A 441 5.85 -14.55 58.81
N ILE A 442 5.32 -13.33 58.97
CA ILE A 442 5.05 -12.38 57.88
C ILE A 442 6.36 -11.96 57.22
N ARG A 443 7.37 -11.61 58.03
CA ARG A 443 8.70 -11.26 57.54
C ARG A 443 9.39 -12.40 56.80
N LYS A 444 9.30 -13.63 57.32
CA LYS A 444 9.84 -14.82 56.65
C LYS A 444 9.14 -15.06 55.30
N GLN A 445 7.83 -14.87 55.23
CA GLN A 445 7.06 -14.98 53.99
C GLN A 445 7.43 -13.88 52.98
N ALA A 446 7.56 -12.63 53.42
CA ALA A 446 7.97 -11.51 52.57
C ALA A 446 9.37 -11.74 51.97
N SER A 447 10.33 -12.20 52.80
CA SER A 447 11.68 -12.55 52.34
C SER A 447 11.67 -13.71 51.33
N ALA A 448 10.85 -14.75 51.55
CA ALA A 448 10.69 -15.85 50.60
C ALA A 448 10.09 -15.37 49.26
N ASN A 449 9.07 -14.51 49.29
CA ASN A 449 8.46 -13.93 48.09
C ASN A 449 9.46 -13.07 47.30
N GLN A 450 10.28 -12.29 48.00
CA GLN A 450 11.36 -11.51 47.40
C GLN A 450 12.38 -12.43 46.70
N GLN A 451 12.80 -13.51 47.35
CA GLN A 451 13.74 -14.50 46.77
C GLN A 451 13.15 -15.19 45.53
N LEU A 452 11.88 -15.56 45.55
CA LEU A 452 11.20 -16.13 44.38
C LEU A 452 11.16 -15.13 43.22
N SER A 453 10.86 -13.86 43.49
CA SER A 453 10.85 -12.82 42.47
C SER A 453 12.25 -12.54 41.93
N ALA A 454 13.28 -12.56 42.79
CA ALA A 454 14.67 -12.42 42.38
C ALA A 454 15.12 -13.56 41.46
N GLY A 455 14.81 -14.81 41.81
CA GLY A 455 15.15 -15.97 40.98
C GLY A 455 14.49 -15.92 39.60
N LYS A 456 13.22 -15.49 39.51
CA LYS A 456 12.55 -15.29 38.22
C LYS A 456 13.21 -14.16 37.41
N LEU A 457 13.52 -13.03 38.06
CA LEU A 457 14.15 -11.89 37.41
C LEU A 457 15.55 -12.23 36.87
N ASP A 458 16.34 -12.99 37.63
CA ASP A 458 17.67 -13.47 37.23
C ASP A 458 17.63 -14.32 35.96
N GLY A 459 16.67 -15.25 35.87
CA GLY A 459 16.45 -16.05 34.65
C GLY A 459 16.10 -15.19 33.43
N LEU A 460 15.18 -14.23 33.59
CA LEU A 460 14.79 -13.32 32.49
C LEU A 460 15.95 -12.41 32.04
N LEU A 461 16.72 -11.86 32.98
CA LEU A 461 17.88 -11.02 32.68
C LEU A 461 18.98 -11.81 31.96
N THR A 462 19.17 -13.07 32.35
CA THR A 462 20.14 -13.96 31.72
C THR A 462 19.74 -14.30 30.28
N ASP A 463 18.45 -14.55 30.02
CA ASP A 463 17.90 -14.72 28.68
C ASP A 463 18.09 -13.47 27.82
N TYR A 464 17.78 -12.30 28.39
CA TYR A 464 17.95 -11.01 27.72
C TYR A 464 19.41 -10.73 27.38
N ALA A 465 20.34 -11.03 28.29
CA ALA A 465 21.77 -10.89 28.05
C ALA A 465 22.26 -11.78 26.92
N ALA A 466 21.80 -13.05 26.87
CA ALA A 466 22.12 -13.98 25.78
C ALA A 466 21.59 -13.48 24.43
N LEU A 467 20.36 -12.97 24.38
CA LEU A 467 19.79 -12.38 23.16
C LEU A 467 20.53 -11.13 22.71
N ASN A 468 20.81 -10.21 23.64
CA ASN A 468 21.54 -8.99 23.31
C ASN A 468 22.94 -9.31 22.77
N HIS A 469 23.60 -10.36 23.28
CA HIS A 469 24.86 -10.84 22.72
C HIS A 469 24.74 -11.19 21.23
N TYR A 470 23.68 -11.88 20.82
CA TYR A 470 23.42 -12.17 19.41
C TYR A 470 23.07 -10.93 18.59
N VAL A 471 22.26 -10.01 19.13
CA VAL A 471 21.92 -8.74 18.47
C VAL A 471 23.19 -7.92 18.20
N GLN A 472 24.08 -7.78 19.20
CA GLN A 472 25.37 -7.11 19.03
C GLN A 472 26.27 -7.84 18.01
N GLY A 473 26.24 -9.18 18.00
CA GLY A 473 26.94 -9.99 17.00
C GLY A 473 26.46 -9.71 15.58
N CYS A 474 25.14 -9.60 15.37
CA CYS A 474 24.56 -9.22 14.08
C CYS A 474 24.99 -7.82 13.65
N LEU A 475 24.92 -6.83 14.56
CA LEU A 475 25.35 -5.45 14.26
C LEU A 475 26.84 -5.38 13.90
N LYS A 476 27.68 -6.19 14.56
CA LYS A 476 29.10 -6.28 14.24
C LYS A 476 29.33 -6.85 12.83
N LEU A 477 28.62 -7.92 12.46
CA LEU A 477 28.70 -8.51 11.12
C LEU A 477 28.25 -7.54 10.02
N ILE A 478 27.20 -6.74 10.27
CA ILE A 478 26.74 -5.70 9.34
C ILE A 478 27.85 -4.68 9.10
N LYS A 479 28.47 -4.15 10.17
CA LYS A 479 29.55 -3.16 10.09
C LYS A 479 30.81 -3.69 9.41
N GLU A 480 31.18 -4.94 9.67
CA GLU A 480 32.33 -5.59 9.02
C GLU A 480 32.08 -5.86 7.52
N GLY A 481 30.83 -6.17 7.14
CA GLY A 481 30.41 -6.34 5.75
C GLY A 481 30.41 -5.03 4.93
N GLU A 482 30.17 -3.89 5.56
CA GLU A 482 30.27 -2.57 4.92
C GLU A 482 31.72 -2.18 4.59
N GLN A 483 32.68 -2.59 5.43
CA GLN A 483 34.09 -2.24 5.28
C GLN A 483 34.85 -3.15 4.28
N SER A 484 34.37 -4.37 4.06
CA SER A 484 35.11 -5.41 3.31
C SER A 484 34.83 -5.45 1.81
N GLY A 485 33.83 -4.72 1.28
CA GLY A 485 33.68 -4.48 -0.17
C GLY A 485 33.43 -5.72 -1.06
N GLU A 486 33.41 -6.94 -0.52
CA GLU A 486 33.28 -8.19 -1.28
C GLU A 486 31.89 -8.80 -1.10
N GLY A 487 31.15 -8.97 -2.21
CA GLY A 487 29.96 -9.82 -2.26
C GLY A 487 28.82 -9.26 -3.12
N GLU A 488 28.89 -9.52 -4.43
CA GLU A 488 27.95 -9.06 -5.47
C GLU A 488 26.60 -9.82 -5.55
N ASN A 489 26.27 -10.81 -4.69
CA ASN A 489 25.06 -11.63 -4.92
C ASN A 489 24.23 -12.05 -3.68
N GLY A 490 24.50 -11.52 -2.49
CA GLY A 490 23.60 -11.68 -1.34
C GLY A 490 22.59 -10.54 -1.33
N VAL A 491 21.29 -10.81 -1.16
CA VAL A 491 20.32 -9.77 -0.82
C VAL A 491 20.77 -9.13 0.48
N ARG A 492 21.54 -8.05 0.39
CA ARG A 492 21.88 -7.21 1.52
C ARG A 492 20.55 -6.65 1.99
N LEU A 493 20.17 -6.91 3.24
CA LEU A 493 19.24 -6.02 3.92
C LEU A 493 19.86 -4.63 3.76
N ILE A 494 19.34 -3.84 2.83
CA ILE A 494 19.60 -2.40 2.78
C ILE A 494 18.86 -1.89 4.01
N ALA A 495 19.49 -2.07 5.17
CA ALA A 495 19.33 -1.18 6.28
C ALA A 495 19.51 0.21 5.66
N GLY A 496 18.45 1.01 5.59
CA GLY A 496 18.60 2.44 5.35
C GLY A 496 19.70 2.95 6.29
N GLY A 497 20.48 3.93 5.86
CA GLY A 497 21.69 4.39 6.56
C GLY A 497 21.52 4.66 8.07
N ASP A 498 20.30 4.81 8.55
CA ASP A 498 19.97 4.83 9.98
C ASP A 498 20.26 3.52 10.72
N LEU A 499 20.04 2.31 10.17
CA LEU A 499 20.21 1.06 10.96
C LEU A 499 21.68 0.73 11.31
N ALA A 500 22.64 1.25 10.53
CA ALA A 500 24.08 1.13 10.84
C ALA A 500 24.56 2.19 11.85
N GLU A 501 23.88 3.35 11.91
CA GLU A 501 24.07 4.40 12.92
C GLU A 501 23.23 4.17 14.20
N VAL A 502 22.17 3.34 14.13
CA VAL A 502 21.39 2.87 15.27
C VAL A 502 22.25 1.85 16.03
N GLY A 503 23.04 2.38 16.95
CA GLY A 503 23.38 1.63 18.15
C GLY A 503 22.08 1.15 18.81
N VAL A 504 22.14 0.06 19.58
CA VAL A 504 21.04 -0.29 20.48
C VAL A 504 20.86 0.88 21.46
N ALA A 505 19.91 1.75 21.15
CA ALA A 505 19.54 2.88 21.98
C ALA A 505 18.52 2.37 22.98
N PHE A 506 18.91 2.31 24.25
CA PHE A 506 17.96 2.13 25.33
C PHE A 506 17.27 3.47 25.55
N GLU A 507 16.12 3.66 24.91
CA GLU A 507 15.29 4.85 25.11
C GLU A 507 14.38 4.63 26.32
N GLU A 508 14.59 5.43 27.36
CA GLU A 508 13.74 5.44 28.55
C GLU A 508 12.51 6.32 28.26
N SER A 509 11.41 5.69 27.83
CA SER A 509 10.12 6.35 27.62
C SER A 509 9.44 6.66 28.96
N LYS A 510 8.71 7.79 29.01
CA LYS A 510 7.87 8.14 30.18
C LYS A 510 6.75 7.13 30.42
N THR A 511 6.30 6.48 29.36
CA THR A 511 5.27 5.43 29.42
C THR A 511 5.74 4.16 28.73
N ASN A 512 5.17 3.03 29.10
CA ASN A 512 5.46 1.76 28.42
C ASN A 512 4.74 1.63 27.07
N TYR A 513 4.08 2.68 26.58
CA TYR A 513 3.24 2.62 25.38
C TYR A 513 4.05 2.24 24.13
N HIS A 514 5.22 2.86 23.94
CA HIS A 514 6.09 2.57 22.79
C HIS A 514 6.48 1.09 22.71
N LEU A 515 6.95 0.51 23.82
CA LEU A 515 7.29 -0.92 23.90
C LEU A 515 6.08 -1.81 23.60
N LEU A 516 4.91 -1.48 24.16
CA LEU A 516 3.68 -2.24 23.93
C LEU A 516 3.22 -2.16 22.47
N ALA A 517 3.33 -0.98 21.85
CA ALA A 517 3.01 -0.75 20.45
C ALA A 517 3.92 -1.58 19.53
N GLU A 518 5.22 -1.62 19.83
CA GLU A 518 6.18 -2.39 19.06
C GLU A 518 5.94 -3.90 19.17
N ILE A 519 5.65 -4.43 20.38
CA ILE A 519 5.29 -5.84 20.56
C ILE A 519 4.01 -6.20 19.77
N CYS A 520 3.00 -5.33 19.80
CA CYS A 520 1.75 -5.53 19.04
C CYS A 520 1.99 -5.52 17.53
N GLN A 521 2.90 -4.67 17.05
CA GLN A 521 3.28 -4.66 15.64
C GLN A 521 4.06 -5.93 15.28
N ASN A 522 5.04 -6.31 16.10
CA ASN A 522 5.87 -7.49 15.90
C ASN A 522 5.03 -8.78 15.83
N ALA A 523 3.95 -8.88 16.59
CA ALA A 523 3.03 -10.02 16.54
C ALA A 523 2.27 -10.17 15.20
N THR A 524 2.17 -9.11 14.40
CA THR A 524 1.61 -9.21 13.03
C THR A 524 2.65 -9.64 12.00
N ILE A 525 3.94 -9.53 12.33
CA ILE A 525 5.06 -9.77 11.40
C ILE A 525 5.69 -11.14 11.67
N TYR A 526 5.98 -11.45 12.93
CA TYR A 526 6.66 -12.66 13.38
C TYR A 526 5.66 -13.68 13.94
N ARG A 527 5.79 -14.93 13.50
CA ARG A 527 4.92 -16.04 13.94
C ARG A 527 5.27 -16.50 15.36
N SER A 528 6.53 -16.35 15.78
CA SER A 528 6.97 -16.74 17.11
C SER A 528 6.70 -15.69 18.19
N ALA A 529 6.21 -14.50 17.82
CA ALA A 529 5.95 -13.43 18.77
C ALA A 529 4.68 -13.69 19.60
N ASN A 530 4.74 -13.40 20.90
CA ASN A 530 3.64 -13.63 21.83
C ASN A 530 3.09 -12.31 22.42
N PRO A 531 1.99 -11.76 21.88
CA PRO A 531 1.45 -10.48 22.33
C PRO A 531 0.52 -10.59 23.55
N SER A 532 0.33 -11.78 24.14
CA SER A 532 -0.70 -12.03 25.17
C SER A 532 -0.64 -11.10 26.38
N ARG A 533 0.55 -10.67 26.80
CA ARG A 533 0.72 -9.69 27.88
C ARG A 533 0.57 -8.25 27.42
N ALA A 534 0.97 -7.95 26.19
CA ALA A 534 0.99 -6.59 25.66
C ALA A 534 -0.42 -6.10 25.27
N VAL A 535 -1.23 -6.95 24.65
CA VAL A 535 -2.60 -6.62 24.17
C VAL A 535 -3.51 -6.05 25.27
N PRO A 536 -3.66 -6.66 26.45
CA PRO A 536 -4.50 -6.08 27.49
C PRO A 536 -3.94 -4.76 28.04
N LEU A 537 -2.60 -4.62 28.12
CA LEU A 537 -1.96 -3.42 28.64
C LEU A 537 -2.11 -2.24 27.68
N ILE A 538 -1.91 -2.46 26.37
CA ILE A 538 -2.09 -1.40 25.37
C ILE A 538 -3.56 -1.00 25.23
N ALA A 539 -4.49 -1.97 25.31
CA ALA A 539 -5.91 -1.69 25.30
C ALA A 539 -6.32 -0.78 26.47
N GLN A 540 -5.81 -1.07 27.67
CA GLN A 540 -6.04 -0.21 28.84
C GLN A 540 -5.41 1.18 28.68
N ALA A 541 -4.21 1.27 28.11
CA ALA A 541 -3.57 2.56 27.84
C ALA A 541 -4.39 3.40 26.84
N ILE A 542 -4.90 2.79 25.77
CA ILE A 542 -5.76 3.45 24.77
C ILE A 542 -7.09 3.88 25.39
N ASP A 543 -7.73 3.03 26.20
CA ASP A 543 -8.98 3.40 26.86
C ASP A 543 -8.80 4.56 27.86
N ARG A 544 -7.68 4.60 28.60
CA ARG A 544 -7.33 5.75 29.47
C ARG A 544 -7.10 7.02 28.68
N MET A 545 -6.36 6.95 27.58
CA MET A 545 -6.14 8.09 26.68
C MET A 545 -7.47 8.59 26.10
N ALA A 546 -8.36 7.68 25.69
CA ALA A 546 -9.68 8.01 25.18
C ALA A 546 -10.51 8.76 26.24
N GLU A 547 -10.56 8.24 27.47
CA GLU A 547 -11.30 8.87 28.57
C GLU A 547 -10.77 10.26 28.93
N ASN A 548 -9.44 10.42 29.02
CA ASN A 548 -8.80 11.72 29.28
C ASN A 548 -9.14 12.77 28.21
N ASN A 549 -9.42 12.33 26.97
CA ASN A 549 -9.76 13.18 25.84
C ASN A 549 -11.29 13.30 25.60
N GLY A 550 -12.12 12.83 26.52
CA GLY A 550 -13.58 12.88 26.39
C GLY A 550 -14.15 11.98 25.29
N LEU A 551 -13.38 10.96 24.86
CA LEU A 551 -13.80 9.91 23.94
C LEU A 551 -14.30 8.70 24.75
N ALA A 552 -15.18 7.89 24.14
CA ALA A 552 -15.71 6.71 24.80
C ALA A 552 -14.68 5.56 24.76
N PRO A 553 -14.24 5.03 25.91
CA PRO A 553 -13.38 3.84 25.95
C PRO A 553 -14.14 2.66 25.34
N THR A 554 -13.51 1.96 24.41
CA THR A 554 -14.16 0.90 23.62
C THR A 554 -13.29 -0.35 23.49
N MET A 555 -11.99 -0.27 23.77
CA MET A 555 -11.05 -1.38 23.59
C MET A 555 -11.40 -2.57 24.50
N TYR A 556 -11.93 -2.33 25.70
CA TYR A 556 -12.38 -3.39 26.61
C TYR A 556 -13.50 -4.28 26.05
N ARG A 557 -14.25 -3.83 25.02
CA ARG A 557 -15.35 -4.60 24.41
C ARG A 557 -14.89 -5.54 23.30
N LEU A 558 -13.65 -5.40 22.85
CA LEU A 558 -13.09 -6.13 21.73
C LEU A 558 -12.48 -7.46 22.17
N ASP A 559 -12.37 -8.40 21.25
CA ASP A 559 -11.52 -9.60 21.44
C ASP A 559 -10.03 -9.25 21.24
N ASP A 560 -9.13 -10.19 21.54
CA ASP A 560 -7.69 -9.92 21.53
C ASP A 560 -7.13 -9.72 20.11
N GLU A 561 -7.72 -10.36 19.09
CA GLU A 561 -7.33 -10.16 17.69
C GLU A 561 -7.75 -8.77 17.19
N GLN A 562 -8.97 -8.35 17.51
CA GLN A 562 -9.51 -7.02 17.22
C GLN A 562 -8.73 -5.93 17.94
N LYS A 563 -8.37 -6.14 19.22
CA LYS A 563 -7.53 -5.19 19.97
C LYS A 563 -6.19 -4.98 19.27
N LEU A 564 -5.58 -6.06 18.75
CA LEU A 564 -4.31 -5.98 18.05
C LEU A 564 -4.41 -5.13 16.77
N VAL A 565 -5.45 -5.37 15.97
CA VAL A 565 -5.71 -4.60 14.74
C VAL A 565 -5.94 -3.12 15.05
N VAL A 566 -6.81 -2.83 16.02
CA VAL A 566 -7.14 -1.44 16.40
C VAL A 566 -5.94 -0.73 17.01
N ALA A 567 -5.13 -1.41 17.83
CA ALA A 567 -3.93 -0.83 18.42
C ALA A 567 -2.88 -0.48 17.36
N ASN A 568 -2.65 -1.37 16.39
CA ASN A 568 -1.72 -1.12 15.30
C ASN A 568 -2.19 0.02 14.39
N GLU A 569 -3.48 0.09 14.10
CA GLU A 569 -4.07 1.20 13.33
C GLU A 569 -3.99 2.53 14.09
N MET A 570 -4.24 2.51 15.40
CA MET A 570 -4.09 3.69 16.26
C MET A 570 -2.64 4.19 16.23
N ASN A 571 -1.66 3.30 16.39
CA ASN A 571 -0.24 3.64 16.31
C ASN A 571 0.12 4.27 14.97
N ARG A 572 -0.43 3.76 13.88
CA ARG A 572 -0.24 4.31 12.53
C ARG A 572 -0.72 5.75 12.43
N ILE A 573 -1.94 6.02 12.91
CA ILE A 573 -2.53 7.38 12.90
C ILE A 573 -1.72 8.34 13.77
N LEU A 574 -1.35 7.91 14.98
CA LEU A 574 -0.61 8.75 15.94
C LEU A 574 0.79 9.10 15.44
N LEU A 575 1.55 8.13 14.93
CA LEU A 575 2.87 8.38 14.34
C LEU A 575 2.79 9.29 13.11
N GLN A 576 1.76 9.10 12.29
CA GLN A 576 1.52 9.92 11.09
C GLN A 576 1.34 11.40 11.43
N ARG A 577 0.67 11.72 12.55
CA ARG A 577 0.31 13.11 12.90
C ARG A 577 1.31 13.75 13.85
N LEU A 578 1.79 13.00 14.84
CA LEU A 578 2.67 13.53 15.87
C LEU A 578 4.15 13.49 15.47
N GLY A 579 4.52 12.54 14.60
CA GLY A 579 5.87 12.43 14.02
C GLY A 579 7.00 12.07 15.00
N SER A 580 6.74 12.01 16.31
CA SER A 580 7.70 11.64 17.35
C SER A 580 7.01 10.82 18.44
N TRP A 581 7.72 9.80 18.95
CA TRP A 581 7.29 8.98 20.08
C TRP A 581 7.19 9.77 21.38
N GLU A 582 8.00 10.82 21.58
CA GLU A 582 7.93 11.67 22.78
C GLU A 582 6.56 12.35 22.91
N LYS A 583 6.02 12.86 21.81
CA LYS A 583 4.69 13.50 21.79
C LYS A 583 3.56 12.48 22.01
N ILE A 584 3.76 11.24 21.58
CA ILE A 584 2.82 10.15 21.82
C ILE A 584 2.86 9.79 23.32
N ASP A 585 4.05 9.66 23.91
CA ASP A 585 4.19 9.43 25.34
C ASP A 585 3.56 10.54 26.17
N ASP A 586 3.71 11.81 25.78
CA ASP A 586 3.05 12.96 26.44
C ASP A 586 1.51 12.90 26.33
N LEU A 587 0.98 12.36 25.22
CA LEU A 587 -0.46 12.13 25.04
C LEU A 587 -0.97 11.01 25.97
N PHE A 588 -0.20 9.93 26.10
CA PHE A 588 -0.57 8.80 26.96
C PHE A 588 -0.31 9.05 28.45
N SER A 589 0.63 9.94 28.81
CA SER A 589 0.80 10.42 30.18
C SER A 589 -0.30 11.39 30.61
N GLY A 590 -0.97 12.04 29.64
CA GLY A 590 -1.99 13.06 29.88
C GLY A 590 -1.44 14.48 29.98
N ASP A 591 -0.16 14.69 29.65
CA ASP A 591 0.47 16.01 29.58
C ASP A 591 0.05 16.80 28.32
N LEU A 592 -0.39 16.08 27.28
CA LEU A 592 -0.88 16.63 26.00
C LEU A 592 -2.28 16.09 25.69
N MET A 593 -3.23 16.97 25.32
CA MET A 593 -4.57 16.55 24.89
C MET A 593 -4.71 16.58 23.36
N LEU A 594 -5.57 15.70 22.82
CA LEU A 594 -5.93 15.66 21.40
C LEU A 594 -6.52 16.99 20.90
N LEU A 595 -7.23 17.71 21.77
CA LEU A 595 -7.78 19.04 21.48
C LEU A 595 -6.68 20.09 21.27
N ASP A 596 -5.56 19.98 21.99
CA ASP A 596 -4.43 20.90 21.87
C ASP A 596 -3.65 20.65 20.58
N ILE A 597 -3.59 19.38 20.14
CA ILE A 597 -3.01 18.98 18.84
C ILE A 597 -3.89 19.50 17.69
N ASP A 598 -5.21 19.30 17.77
CA ASP A 598 -6.18 19.75 16.76
C ASP A 598 -6.22 21.28 16.60
N ALA A 599 -5.79 22.05 17.61
CA ALA A 599 -5.73 23.51 17.56
C ALA A 599 -4.54 24.05 16.73
N HIS A 600 -3.48 23.25 16.54
CA HIS A 600 -2.24 23.67 15.89
C HIS A 600 -2.11 23.21 14.42
N GLU A 601 -2.96 22.31 13.93
CA GLU A 601 -3.02 21.86 12.53
C GLU A 601 -4.45 21.97 11.94
N PRO A 602 -4.85 23.12 11.36
CA PRO A 602 -6.20 23.31 10.80
C PRO A 602 -6.39 22.74 9.39
N GLU A 603 -5.38 22.13 8.77
CA GLU A 603 -5.46 21.59 7.40
C GLU A 603 -5.53 20.06 7.39
N LEU A 604 -6.73 19.54 7.04
CA LEU A 604 -7.16 18.13 6.93
C LEU A 604 -7.61 17.46 8.24
N THR A 605 -8.83 16.91 8.24
CA THR A 605 -9.53 16.11 9.28
C THR A 605 -8.90 16.06 10.69
N ARG A 606 -9.63 16.61 11.68
CA ARG A 606 -9.27 16.56 13.11
C ARG A 606 -8.92 15.14 13.56
N ILE A 607 -7.79 14.97 14.23
CA ILE A 607 -7.29 13.67 14.71
C ILE A 607 -8.28 13.03 15.69
N SER A 608 -8.94 13.86 16.51
CA SER A 608 -10.00 13.44 17.43
C SER A 608 -11.17 12.77 16.71
N THR A 609 -11.47 13.16 15.47
CA THR A 609 -12.57 12.60 14.68
C THR A 609 -12.18 11.26 14.05
N GLU A 610 -10.94 11.11 13.58
CA GLU A 610 -10.40 9.85 13.07
C GLU A 610 -10.29 8.79 14.18
N ILE A 611 -9.73 9.16 15.33
CA ILE A 611 -9.64 8.30 16.51
C ILE A 611 -11.04 7.90 17.00
N LYS A 612 -11.98 8.85 17.03
CA LYS A 612 -13.38 8.55 17.37
C LYS A 612 -14.03 7.59 16.37
N GLN A 613 -13.78 7.74 15.07
CA GLN A 613 -14.29 6.82 14.05
C GLN A 613 -13.71 5.42 14.20
N LEU A 614 -12.40 5.32 14.49
CA LEU A 614 -11.70 4.06 14.72
C LEU A 614 -12.30 3.32 15.93
N LEU A 615 -12.48 4.03 17.06
CA LEU A 615 -13.07 3.47 18.28
C LEU A 615 -14.57 3.16 18.13
N SER A 616 -15.31 3.90 17.29
CA SER A 616 -16.75 3.70 17.11
C SER A 616 -17.11 2.59 16.11
N ASN A 617 -16.21 2.21 15.19
CA ASN A 617 -16.45 1.22 14.14
C ASN A 617 -15.34 0.16 14.00
N PRO A 618 -14.97 -0.56 15.08
CA PRO A 618 -13.88 -1.53 15.07
C PRO A 618 -14.08 -2.69 14.06
N ASN A 619 -15.31 -3.15 13.87
CA ASN A 619 -15.63 -4.25 12.94
C ASN A 619 -15.38 -3.92 11.45
N ARG A 620 -15.42 -2.64 11.07
CA ARG A 620 -15.23 -2.22 9.68
C ARG A 620 -13.75 -2.22 9.27
N VAL A 621 -12.86 -2.01 10.25
CA VAL A 621 -11.40 -2.06 10.09
C VAL A 621 -10.94 -3.51 9.92
N CYS A 622 -11.55 -4.44 10.68
CA CYS A 622 -11.25 -5.86 10.62
C CYS A 622 -11.63 -6.50 9.26
N GLN A 623 -12.65 -5.97 8.56
CA GLN A 623 -13.03 -6.45 7.22
C GLN A 623 -12.02 -6.05 6.13
N LEU A 624 -11.42 -4.86 6.25
CA LEU A 624 -10.43 -4.36 5.28
C LEU A 624 -9.10 -5.14 5.35
N THR A 625 -8.72 -5.62 6.54
CA THR A 625 -7.52 -6.46 6.71
C THR A 625 -7.75 -7.92 6.31
N HIS A 626 -8.96 -8.46 6.55
CA HIS A 626 -9.31 -9.82 6.11
C HIS A 626 -9.40 -9.95 4.57
N GLU A 627 -9.88 -8.92 3.86
CA GLU A 627 -9.87 -8.92 2.38
C GLU A 627 -8.44 -8.82 1.79
N ALA A 628 -7.49 -8.24 2.54
CA ALA A 628 -6.08 -8.23 2.17
C ALA A 628 -5.40 -9.60 2.41
N SER A 629 -5.75 -10.32 3.49
CA SER A 629 -5.16 -11.63 3.79
C SER A 629 -5.72 -12.79 2.95
N ILE A 630 -6.87 -12.61 2.30
CA ILE A 630 -7.49 -13.64 1.44
C ILE A 630 -6.94 -13.57 0.00
N ASN A 631 -6.20 -12.51 -0.35
CA ASN A 631 -5.58 -12.32 -1.67
C ASN A 631 -4.04 -12.56 -1.69
N GLU A 632 -3.47 -13.20 -0.66
CA GLU A 632 -2.09 -13.74 -0.68
C GLU A 632 -2.04 -15.21 -1.10
#